data_AF-A0A2W5MYL2-F1
#
_entry.id   AF-A0A2W5MYL2-F1
#
_cell.length_a   1.000
_cell.length_b   1.000
_cell.length_c   1.000
_cell.angle_alpha   90.00
_cell.angle_beta   90.00
_cell.angle_gamma   90.00
#
_symmetry.space_group_name_H-M   'P 1'
#
loop_
_entity.id
_entity.type
_entity.pdbx_description
1 polymer ?
#
loop_
_entity_poly.entity_id
_entity_poly.type
_entity_poly.pdbx_seq_one_letter_code
_entity_poly.pdbx_strand_id
1 'polypeptide(L)'
;MAYYKVGDRILSSEEWDDEVFFKWQIVLFIIGAVVVGGGVTSTVPDEWPKYIRFALVVVSALLGGYSLTKFAKQIAELIALLILIAIVGGIGLVIWNVMD
;
A
#
# COMPACT_ATOMS: atom_id res chain seq x y z
N MET A 1 0.62 -1.59 -30.01
CA MET A 1 -0.17 -1.42 -28.77
C MET A 1 -0.44 -2.81 -28.22
N ALA A 2 -0.06 -3.08 -26.97
CA ALA A 2 -0.37 -4.35 -26.32
C ALA A 2 -1.77 -4.26 -25.70
N TYR A 3 -2.58 -5.30 -25.90
CA TYR A 3 -3.89 -5.43 -25.28
C TYR A 3 -3.80 -6.51 -24.19
N TYR A 4 -4.37 -6.24 -23.03
CA TYR A 4 -4.36 -7.15 -21.90
C TYR A 4 -5.75 -7.75 -21.71
N LYS A 5 -5.84 -9.09 -21.64
CA LYS A 5 -7.11 -9.77 -21.36
C LYS A 5 -7.30 -9.92 -19.84
N VAL A 6 -8.39 -9.38 -19.32
CA VAL A 6 -8.75 -9.45 -17.90
C VAL A 6 -10.16 -10.00 -17.77
N GLY A 7 -10.28 -11.30 -17.43
CA GLY A 7 -11.54 -12.01 -17.48
C GLY A 7 -12.12 -12.01 -18.90
N ASP A 8 -13.34 -11.48 -19.04
CA ASP A 8 -14.04 -11.38 -20.33
C ASP A 8 -13.79 -10.04 -21.06
N ARG A 9 -12.97 -9.15 -20.50
CA ARG A 9 -12.66 -7.84 -21.10
C ARG A 9 -11.29 -7.82 -21.74
N ILE A 10 -11.17 -7.09 -22.84
CA ILE A 10 -9.88 -6.74 -23.47
C ILE A 10 -9.63 -5.27 -23.13
N LEU A 11 -8.56 -5.01 -22.38
CA LEU A 11 -8.16 -3.67 -21.97
C LEU A 11 -7.02 -3.18 -22.85
N SER A 12 -7.03 -1.88 -23.14
CA SER A 12 -5.85 -1.17 -23.60
C SER A 12 -4.77 -1.12 -22.49
N SER A 13 -3.54 -0.75 -22.86
CA SER A 13 -2.46 -0.63 -21.88
C SER A 13 -2.72 0.44 -20.81
N GLU A 14 -3.37 1.54 -21.17
CA GLU A 14 -3.71 2.63 -20.25
C GLU A 14 -4.77 2.18 -19.24
N GLU A 15 -5.85 1.54 -19.71
CA GLU A 15 -6.90 1.00 -18.83
C GLU A 15 -6.38 -0.10 -17.90
N TRP A 16 -5.40 -0.88 -18.36
CA TRP A 16 -4.74 -1.88 -17.52
C TRP A 16 -3.91 -1.23 -16.41
N ASP A 17 -3.11 -0.21 -16.73
CA ASP A 17 -2.27 0.48 -15.76
C ASP A 17 -3.11 1.20 -14.70
N ASP A 18 -4.23 1.81 -15.10
CA ASP A 18 -5.20 2.40 -14.18
C ASP A 18 -5.84 1.36 -13.26
N GLU A 19 -6.22 0.19 -13.78
CA GLU A 19 -6.80 -0.88 -12.97
C GLU A 19 -5.78 -1.43 -11.95
N VAL A 20 -4.53 -1.60 -12.36
CA VAL A 20 -3.44 -2.03 -11.47
C VAL A 20 -3.16 -0.99 -10.40
N PHE A 21 -3.09 0.28 -10.77
CA PHE A 21 -2.87 1.38 -9.83
C PHE A 21 -4.02 1.51 -8.83
N PHE A 22 -5.26 1.37 -9.28
CA PHE A 22 -6.43 1.37 -8.42
C PHE A 22 -6.41 0.21 -7.41
N LYS A 23 -6.05 -1.01 -7.85
CA LYS A 23 -5.87 -2.16 -6.95
C LYS A 23 -4.80 -1.88 -5.91
N TRP A 24 -3.67 -1.27 -6.31
CA TRP A 24 -2.61 -0.88 -5.39
C TRP A 24 -3.09 0.13 -4.34
N GLN A 25 -3.87 1.14 -4.76
CA GLN A 25 -4.50 2.08 -3.84
C GLN A 25 -5.43 1.37 -2.84
N ILE A 26 -6.26 0.41 -3.27
CA ILE A 26 -7.11 -0.34 -2.35
C ILE A 26 -6.29 -1.08 -1.29
N VAL A 27 -5.20 -1.74 -1.68
CA VAL A 27 -4.32 -2.44 -0.72
C VAL A 27 -3.74 -1.46 0.30
N LEU A 28 -3.23 -0.31 -0.16
CA LEU A 28 -2.71 0.73 0.74
C LEU A 28 -3.80 1.32 1.64
N PHE A 29 -5.01 1.52 1.13
CA PHE A 29 -6.15 1.97 1.92
C PHE A 29 -6.40 1.01 3.09
N ILE A 30 -6.49 -0.29 2.80
CA ILE A 30 -6.75 -1.32 3.82
C ILE A 30 -5.63 -1.33 4.86
N ILE A 31 -4.37 -1.29 4.43
CA ILE A 31 -3.21 -1.25 5.33
C ILE A 31 -3.29 -0.02 6.24
N GLY A 32 -3.47 1.17 5.67
CA GLY A 32 -3.57 2.42 6.43
C GLY A 32 -4.75 2.41 7.41
N ALA A 33 -5.90 1.89 6.98
CA ALA A 33 -7.09 1.79 7.80
C ALA A 33 -6.91 0.83 8.99
N VAL A 34 -6.30 -0.32 8.77
CA VAL A 34 -6.03 -1.30 9.82
C VAL A 34 -5.00 -0.77 10.82
N VAL A 35 -3.91 -0.16 10.35
CA VAL A 35 -2.86 0.38 11.22
C VAL A 35 -3.40 1.51 12.09
N VAL A 36 -4.06 2.51 11.49
CA VAL A 36 -4.57 3.66 12.22
C VAL A 36 -5.77 3.28 13.09
N GLY A 37 -6.74 2.53 12.54
CA GLY A 37 -7.91 2.07 13.30
C GLY A 37 -7.53 1.15 14.46
N GLY A 38 -6.55 0.27 14.26
CA GLY A 38 -6.00 -0.58 15.31
C GLY A 38 -5.29 0.21 16.40
N GLY A 39 -4.49 1.21 16.03
CA GLY A 39 -3.84 2.12 16.99
C GLY A 39 -4.84 2.97 17.79
N VAL A 40 -5.93 3.43 17.16
CA VAL A 40 -7.00 4.14 17.88
C VAL A 40 -7.75 3.19 18.82
N THR A 41 -7.99 1.95 18.40
CA THR A 41 -8.64 0.95 19.25
C THR A 41 -7.84 0.66 20.53
N SER A 42 -6.50 0.64 20.46
CA SER A 42 -5.63 0.38 21.62
C SER A 42 -5.45 1.60 22.54
N THR A 43 -5.78 2.80 22.09
CA THR A 43 -5.60 4.05 22.86
C THR A 43 -6.89 4.57 23.46
N VAL A 44 -8.04 4.20 22.91
CA VAL A 44 -9.34 4.64 23.43
C VAL A 44 -9.73 3.84 24.68
N PRO A 45 -10.03 4.51 25.82
CA PRO A 45 -10.40 3.83 27.06
C PRO A 45 -11.64 2.95 26.93
N ASP A 46 -11.65 1.81 27.65
CA ASP A 46 -12.76 0.86 27.61
C ASP A 46 -14.05 1.38 28.24
N GLU A 47 -13.94 2.32 29.19
CA GLU A 47 -15.03 2.97 29.90
C GLU A 47 -15.88 3.90 29.02
N TRP A 48 -15.40 4.25 27.83
CA TRP A 48 -16.15 5.10 26.91
C TRP A 48 -17.34 4.37 26.30
N PRO A 49 -18.45 5.09 26.01
CA PRO A 49 -19.60 4.49 25.37
C PRO A 49 -19.23 3.82 24.04
N LYS A 50 -19.70 2.57 23.85
CA LYS A 50 -19.35 1.72 22.70
C LYS A 50 -19.52 2.41 21.34
N TYR A 51 -20.56 3.24 21.19
CA TYR A 51 -20.82 3.96 19.95
C TYR A 51 -19.76 5.03 19.65
N ILE A 52 -19.23 5.71 20.68
CA ILE A 52 -18.17 6.71 20.52
C ILE A 52 -16.87 6.02 20.12
N ARG A 53 -16.54 4.91 20.78
CA ARG A 53 -15.36 4.10 20.46
C ARG A 53 -15.41 3.61 19.01
N PHE A 54 -16.55 3.05 18.61
CA PHE A 54 -16.75 2.58 17.25
C PHE A 54 -16.62 3.72 16.23
N ALA A 55 -17.28 4.87 16.47
CA ALA A 55 -17.20 6.02 15.58
C ALA A 55 -15.75 6.53 15.43
N LEU A 56 -15.00 6.63 16.52
CA LEU A 56 -13.60 7.06 16.49
C LEU A 56 -12.71 6.09 15.72
N VAL A 57 -12.86 4.79 15.96
CA VAL A 57 -12.10 3.75 15.25
C VAL A 57 -12.43 3.77 13.76
N VAL A 58 -13.70 3.86 13.38
CA VAL A 58 -14.10 3.90 11.97
C VAL A 58 -13.60 5.16 11.28
N VAL A 59 -13.81 6.34 11.89
CA VAL A 59 -13.39 7.61 11.29
C VAL A 59 -11.88 7.66 11.16
N SER A 60 -11.13 7.27 12.18
CA SER A 60 -9.67 7.24 12.13
C SER A 60 -9.14 6.21 11.13
N ALA A 61 -9.77 5.04 11.00
CA ALA A 61 -9.41 4.05 9.99
C ALA A 61 -9.64 4.60 8.57
N LEU A 62 -10.79 5.23 8.30
CA LEU A 62 -11.07 5.84 7.00
C LEU A 62 -10.06 6.94 6.67
N LEU A 63 -9.72 7.80 7.64
CA LEU A 63 -8.72 8.84 7.47
C LEU A 63 -7.33 8.26 7.22
N GLY A 64 -6.92 7.25 8.01
CA GLY A 64 -5.63 6.57 7.86
C GLY A 64 -5.48 5.89 6.51
N GLY A 65 -6.50 5.17 6.07
CA GLY A 65 -6.55 4.57 4.74
C GLY A 65 -6.47 5.61 3.63
N TYR A 66 -7.27 6.68 3.71
CA TYR A 66 -7.27 7.75 2.72
C TYR A 66 -5.93 8.51 2.65
N SER A 67 -5.28 8.72 3.80
CA SER A 67 -3.94 9.31 3.81
C SER A 67 -2.95 8.45 3.03
N LEU A 68 -2.96 7.13 3.22
CA LEU A 68 -2.03 6.24 2.54
C LEU A 68 -2.28 6.13 1.03
N THR A 69 -3.55 6.16 0.60
CA THR A 69 -3.88 6.17 -0.84
C THR A 69 -3.42 7.43 -1.55
N LYS A 70 -3.47 8.58 -0.88
CA LYS A 70 -2.99 9.85 -1.42
C LYS A 70 -1.48 9.81 -1.74
N PHE A 71 -0.73 9.02 -0.96
CA PHE A 71 0.71 8.82 -1.16
C PHE A 71 1.05 7.54 -1.95
N ALA A 72 0.06 6.88 -2.56
CA ALA A 72 0.25 5.59 -3.21
C ALA A 72 1.34 5.62 -4.31
N LYS A 73 1.39 6.72 -5.06
CA LYS A 73 2.41 6.92 -6.11
C LYS A 73 3.82 7.03 -5.50
N GLN A 74 4.00 7.89 -4.49
CA GLN A 74 5.29 8.05 -3.80
C GLN A 74 5.73 6.77 -3.12
N ILE A 75 4.79 6.02 -2.52
CA ILE A 75 5.08 4.72 -1.91
C ILE A 75 5.55 3.72 -2.98
N ALA A 76 4.88 3.67 -4.14
CA ALA A 76 5.30 2.79 -5.25
C ALA A 76 6.70 3.16 -5.77
N GLU A 77 7.00 4.45 -5.92
CA GLU A 77 8.33 4.93 -6.33
C GLU A 77 9.42 4.57 -5.30
N LEU A 78 9.13 4.71 -4.01
CA LEU A 78 10.05 4.31 -2.94
C LEU A 78 10.29 2.80 -2.92
N ILE A 79 9.25 1.99 -3.10
CA ILE A 79 9.39 0.53 -3.19
C ILE A 79 10.26 0.16 -4.40
N ALA A 80 10.02 0.78 -5.55
CA ALA A 80 10.84 0.54 -6.74
C ALA A 80 12.31 0.89 -6.52
N LEU A 81 12.59 2.02 -5.84
CA LEU A 81 13.95 2.43 -5.49
C LEU A 81 14.61 1.45 -4.50
N LEU A 82 13.88 0.98 -3.49
CA LEU A 82 14.38 0.00 -2.54
C LEU A 82 14.73 -1.33 -3.22
N ILE A 83 13.89 -1.79 -4.16
CA ILE A 83 14.17 -2.99 -4.95
C ILE A 83 15.44 -2.79 -5.79
N LEU A 84 15.58 -1.63 -6.44
CA LEU A 84 16.79 -1.33 -7.22
C LEU A 84 18.06 -1.36 -6.37
N ILE A 85 18.03 -0.72 -5.19
CA ILE A 85 19.16 -0.73 -4.25
C ILE A 85 19.46 -2.15 -3.80
N ALA A 86 18.45 -2.95 -3.49
CA ALA A 86 18.64 -4.35 -3.09
C ALA A 86 19.30 -5.19 -4.18
N ILE A 87 18.92 -4.98 -5.45
CA ILE A 87 19.53 -5.66 -6.60
C ILE A 87 20.99 -5.25 -6.75
N VAL A 88 21.28 -3.95 -6.79
CA VAL A 88 22.65 -3.45 -6.98
C VAL A 88 23.54 -3.87 -5.81
N GLY A 89 23.06 -3.74 -4.58
CA GLY A 89 23.76 -4.20 -3.38
C GLY A 89 23.99 -5.70 -3.39
N GLY A 90 22.99 -6.49 -3.78
CA GLY A 90 23.12 -7.95 -3.91
C GLY A 90 24.18 -8.35 -4.94
N ILE A 91 24.21 -7.72 -6.11
CA ILE A 91 25.25 -7.95 -7.13
C ILE A 91 26.63 -7.58 -6.57
N GLY A 92 26.74 -6.42 -5.90
CA GLY A 92 27.99 -5.99 -5.27
C GLY A 92 28.51 -7.00 -4.25
N LEU A 93 27.62 -7.55 -3.41
CA LEU A 93 27.97 -8.59 -2.44
C LEU A 93 28.42 -9.89 -3.12
N VAL A 94 27.77 -10.30 -4.22
CA VAL A 94 28.19 -11.50 -4.97
C VAL A 94 29.58 -11.29 -5.57
N ILE A 95 29.84 -10.14 -6.19
CA ILE A 95 31.15 -9.83 -6.78
C ILE A 95 32.24 -9.83 -5.70
N TRP A 96 31.97 -9.17 -4.57
CA TRP A 96 32.90 -9.12 -3.44
C TRP A 96 33.29 -10.53 -2.97
N ASN A 97 32.30 -11.40 -2.74
CA ASN A 97 32.54 -12.77 -2.28
C ASN A 97 33.22 -13.69 -3.31
N VAL A 98 33.29 -13.30 -4.59
CA VAL A 98 34.01 -14.05 -5.65
C VAL A 98 35.44 -13.55 -5.83
N MET A 99 35.73 -12.32 -5.38
CA MET A 99 37.06 -11.71 -5.46
C MET A 99 37.96 -12.07 -4.26
N ASP A 100 37.35 -12.44 -3.12
CA ASP A 100 38.01 -13.06 -1.95
C ASP A 100 38.21 -14.58 -2.17
#